data_AF-A0A7C9DUJ7-F1
#
_entry.id   AF-A0A7C9DUJ7-F1
#
_cell.length_a   1.000
_cell.length_b   1.000
_cell.length_c   1.000
_cell.angle_alpha   90.00
_cell.angle_beta   90.00
_cell.angle_gamma   90.00
#
_symmetry.space_group_name_H-M   'P 1'
#
loop_
_entity.id
_entity.type
_entity.pdbx_description
1 polymer ?
#
loop_
_entity_poly.entity_id
_entity_poly.type
_entity_poly.pdbx_seq_one_letter_code
_entity_poly.pdbx_strand_id
1 'polypeptide(L)'
;NRAFYVGVSSLEELASMDKCCTFQGSFAKLDAKTGKILWQTYTLPNNQGNVGGYAGAAIWGSSPAIDRARNLVYIATGNLYSAPERVEKCQGRENNQTN
;
A
#
# COMPACT_ATOMS: atom_id res chain seq x y z
N ASN A 1 7.07 26.87 -1.41
CA ASN A 1 6.56 25.89 -0.42
C ASN A 1 7.39 24.62 -0.45
N ARG A 2 8.00 24.23 0.69
CA ARG A 2 8.72 22.97 0.83
C ARG A 2 7.70 21.89 1.21
N ALA A 3 7.76 20.73 0.56
CA ALA A 3 6.89 19.59 0.86
C ALA A 3 7.75 18.38 1.20
N PHE A 4 7.24 17.52 2.07
CA PHE A 4 7.84 16.24 2.42
C PHE A 4 6.96 15.12 1.86
N TYR A 5 7.57 14.06 1.35
CA TYR A 5 6.86 12.92 0.77
C TYR A 5 7.20 11.68 1.59
N VAL A 6 6.20 10.92 1.99
CA VAL A 6 6.38 9.82 2.94
C VAL A 6 5.50 8.63 2.59
N GLY A 7 6.11 7.45 2.63
CA GLY A 7 5.41 6.16 2.54
C GLY A 7 4.95 5.71 3.91
N VAL A 8 3.81 5.01 3.96
CA VAL A 8 3.27 4.42 5.18
C VAL A 8 3.35 2.90 5.05
N SER A 9 3.94 2.27 6.06
CA SER A 9 4.06 0.82 6.20
C SER A 9 3.45 0.34 7.51
N SER A 10 3.30 -0.97 7.66
CA SER A 10 2.81 -1.62 8.87
C SER A 10 3.61 -2.87 9.19
N LEU A 11 3.66 -3.22 10.48
CA LEU A 11 4.18 -4.47 10.98
C LEU A 11 3.18 -5.64 10.87
N GLU A 12 1.98 -5.41 10.34
CA GLU A 12 0.99 -6.47 10.05
C GLU A 12 1.58 -7.58 9.16
N GLU A 13 2.62 -7.30 8.36
CA GLU A 13 3.33 -8.32 7.59
C GLU A 13 3.90 -9.45 8.46
N LEU A 14 4.27 -9.14 9.70
CA LEU A 14 4.82 -10.09 10.67
C LEU A 14 3.73 -10.73 11.55
N ALA A 15 2.47 -10.31 11.38
CA ALA A 15 1.36 -10.84 12.16
C ALA A 15 0.97 -12.24 11.67
N SER A 16 0.48 -13.07 12.59
CA SER A 16 -0.07 -14.37 12.26
C SER A 16 -1.39 -14.23 11.48
N MET A 17 -1.66 -15.19 10.59
CA MET A 17 -2.81 -15.13 9.67
C MET A 17 -4.18 -15.02 10.37
N ASP A 18 -4.29 -15.49 11.61
CA ASP A 18 -5.51 -15.40 12.44
C ASP A 18 -5.82 -13.97 12.91
N LYS A 19 -4.83 -13.07 12.92
CA LYS A 19 -4.97 -11.67 13.36
C LYS A 19 -4.90 -10.67 12.20
N CYS A 20 -4.66 -11.15 10.98
CA CYS A 20 -4.30 -10.32 9.85
C CYS A 20 -5.32 -10.47 8.70
N CYS A 21 -5.56 -9.46 7.86
CA CYS A 21 -4.95 -8.12 7.83
C CYS A 21 -5.99 -7.06 7.47
N THR A 22 -5.77 -5.83 7.96
CA THR A 22 -6.62 -4.67 7.66
C THR A 22 -5.83 -3.47 7.13
N PHE A 23 -4.50 -3.47 7.31
CA PHE A 23 -3.65 -2.37 6.90
C PHE A 23 -3.65 -2.16 5.38
N GLN A 24 -3.68 -0.90 4.96
CA GLN A 24 -3.48 -0.49 3.57
C GLN A 24 -2.32 0.49 3.50
N GLY A 25 -1.30 0.17 2.70
CA GLY A 25 -0.20 1.07 2.41
C GLY A 25 -0.70 2.37 1.80
N SER A 26 -0.05 3.48 2.12
CA SER A 26 -0.40 4.78 1.56
C SER A 26 0.83 5.66 1.36
N PHE A 27 0.67 6.66 0.51
CA PHE A 27 1.70 7.65 0.24
C PHE A 27 1.14 9.04 0.46
N ALA A 28 1.84 9.87 1.22
CA ALA A 28 1.37 11.19 1.60
C ALA A 28 2.37 12.28 1.21
N LYS A 29 1.81 13.43 0.84
CA LYS A 29 2.54 14.70 0.70
C LYS A 29 2.17 15.59 1.88
N LEU A 30 3.17 16.02 2.63
CA LEU A 30 3.02 16.84 3.82
C LEU A 30 3.55 18.25 3.58
N ASP A 31 2.96 19.24 4.24
CA ASP A 31 3.59 20.54 4.41
C ASP A 31 4.81 20.38 5.32
N ALA A 32 5.98 20.80 4.85
CA ALA A 32 7.24 20.52 5.55
C ALA A 32 7.42 21.31 6.86
N LYS A 33 6.59 22.33 7.13
CA LYS A 33 6.67 23.13 8.37
C LYS A 33 5.69 22.64 9.43
N THR A 34 4.48 22.31 9.01
CA THR A 34 3.36 22.00 9.91
C THR A 34 3.10 20.50 10.04
N GLY A 35 3.60 19.69 9.11
CA GLY A 35 3.28 18.27 9.03
C GLY A 35 1.86 17.96 8.53
N LYS A 36 1.08 19.00 8.15
CA LYS A 36 -0.28 18.80 7.63
C LYS A 36 -0.25 17.97 6.35
N ILE A 37 -1.12 16.95 6.28
CA ILE A 37 -1.36 16.19 5.05
C ILE A 37 -1.98 17.12 4.00
N LEU A 38 -1.26 17.35 2.91
CA LEU A 38 -1.74 18.09 1.75
C LEU A 38 -2.48 17.18 0.78
N TRP A 39 -2.01 15.95 0.64
CA TRP A 39 -2.61 14.89 -0.17
C TRP A 39 -2.14 13.53 0.34
N GLN A 40 -2.99 12.51 0.17
CA GLN A 40 -2.68 11.11 0.43
C GLN A 40 -3.38 10.22 -0.59
N THR A 41 -2.69 9.16 -1.02
CA THR A 41 -3.30 8.08 -1.80
C THR A 41 -3.06 6.75 -1.12
N TYR A 42 -4.06 5.89 -1.17
CA TYR A 42 -3.93 4.50 -0.76
C TYR A 42 -3.49 3.65 -1.96
N THR A 43 -2.76 2.59 -1.66
CA THR A 43 -2.22 1.64 -2.65
C THR A 43 -3.22 0.53 -2.99
N LEU A 44 -4.25 0.36 -2.17
CA LEU A 44 -5.25 -0.70 -2.27
C LEU A 44 -6.67 -0.13 -2.22
N PRO A 45 -7.65 -0.87 -2.76
CA PRO A 45 -9.06 -0.57 -2.52
C PRO A 45 -9.41 -0.63 -1.03
N ASN A 46 -10.33 0.24 -0.61
CA ASN A 46 -10.75 0.31 0.78
C ASN A 46 -11.41 -1.00 1.25
N ASN A 47 -10.81 -1.65 2.26
CA ASN A 47 -11.34 -2.85 2.91
C ASN A 47 -12.30 -2.57 4.08
N GLN A 48 -12.60 -1.29 4.36
CA GLN A 48 -13.47 -0.82 5.45
C GLN A 48 -12.99 -1.26 6.85
N GLY A 49 -11.70 -1.57 7.01
CA GLY A 49 -11.15 -2.12 8.24
C GLY A 49 -11.50 -3.58 8.50
N ASN A 50 -12.01 -4.29 7.49
CA ASN A 50 -12.36 -5.71 7.60
C ASN A 50 -11.21 -6.60 7.10
N VAL A 51 -11.04 -7.74 7.77
CA VAL A 51 -10.17 -8.84 7.32
C VAL A 51 -10.77 -9.55 6.10
N GLY A 52 -9.93 -10.25 5.34
CA GLY A 52 -10.34 -10.98 4.12
C GLY A 52 -10.50 -10.09 2.88
N GLY A 53 -10.24 -8.79 3.01
CA GLY A 53 -10.07 -7.87 1.89
C GLY A 53 -8.62 -7.80 1.41
N TYR A 54 -8.35 -6.84 0.52
CA TYR A 54 -6.98 -6.47 0.21
C TYR A 54 -6.33 -5.79 1.42
N ALA A 55 -5.11 -6.22 1.74
CA ALA A 55 -4.28 -5.60 2.76
C ALA A 55 -2.79 -5.68 2.38
N GLY A 56 -1.97 -4.87 3.04
CA GLY A 56 -0.54 -4.75 2.75
C GLY A 56 -0.25 -3.63 1.75
N ALA A 57 0.53 -3.95 0.72
CA ALA A 57 1.09 -3.01 -0.26
C ALA A 57 1.77 -1.80 0.41
N ALA A 58 2.48 -2.07 1.51
CA ALA A 58 3.20 -1.08 2.28
C ALA A 58 4.20 -0.29 1.43
N ILE A 59 4.45 0.97 1.78
CA ILE A 59 5.52 1.76 1.17
C ILE A 59 6.55 2.05 2.25
N TRP A 60 7.62 1.26 2.30
CA TRP A 60 8.71 1.45 3.27
C TRP A 60 9.67 2.58 2.89
N GLY A 61 9.76 2.92 1.59
CA GLY A 61 10.61 3.97 1.09
C GLY A 61 9.95 5.36 1.13
N SER A 62 10.69 6.37 1.56
CA SER A 62 10.22 7.77 1.59
C SER A 62 11.04 8.72 0.69
N SER A 63 11.75 8.18 -0.29
CA SER A 63 12.51 8.93 -1.30
C SER A 63 11.99 8.59 -2.71
N PRO A 64 10.81 9.08 -3.11
CA PRO A 64 10.26 8.80 -4.44
C PRO A 64 11.08 9.48 -5.53
N ALA A 65 11.00 8.96 -6.76
CA ALA A 65 11.47 9.73 -7.92
C ALA A 65 10.42 10.80 -8.28
N ILE A 66 10.84 12.06 -8.45
CA ILE A 66 9.94 13.19 -8.71
C ILE A 66 10.25 13.81 -10.07
N ASP A 67 9.30 13.71 -11.00
CA ASP A 67 9.34 14.40 -12.29
C ASP A 67 8.50 15.67 -12.21
N ARG A 68 9.18 16.81 -11.99
CA ARG A 68 8.53 18.12 -11.90
C ARG A 68 7.96 18.61 -13.22
N ALA A 69 8.54 18.21 -14.36
CA ALA A 69 8.11 18.69 -15.68
C ALA A 69 6.75 18.08 -16.06
N ARG A 70 6.53 16.81 -15.70
CA ARG A 70 5.26 16.10 -15.94
C ARG A 70 4.30 16.12 -14.74
N ASN A 71 4.74 16.69 -13.61
CA ASN A 71 4.01 16.70 -12.35
C ASN A 71 3.67 15.27 -11.86
N LEU A 72 4.66 14.38 -11.90
CA LEU A 72 4.52 12.97 -11.51
C LEU A 72 5.44 12.62 -10.34
N VAL A 73 4.97 11.69 -9.50
CA VAL A 73 5.73 11.09 -8.41
C VAL A 73 5.65 9.58 -8.58
N TYR A 74 6.80 8.93 -8.64
CA TYR A 74 6.90 7.49 -8.83
C TYR A 74 7.26 6.83 -7.50
N ILE A 75 6.46 5.84 -7.12
CA ILE A 75 6.56 5.09 -5.87
C ILE A 75 6.52 3.60 -6.19
N ALA A 76 7.21 2.81 -5.38
CA ALA A 76 7.10 1.36 -5.39
C ALA A 76 6.32 0.91 -4.15
N THR A 77 5.46 -0.09 -4.33
CA THR A 77 4.70 -0.71 -3.25
C THR A 77 5.29 -2.06 -2.90
N GLY A 78 5.08 -2.48 -1.66
CA GLY A 78 5.37 -3.83 -1.19
C GLY A 78 4.37 -4.87 -1.65
N ASN A 79 4.52 -6.07 -1.11
CA ASN A 79 3.63 -7.22 -1.29
C ASN A 79 2.26 -6.99 -0.64
N LEU A 80 1.28 -7.74 -1.15
CA LEU A 80 0.02 -7.95 -0.45
C LEU A 80 0.25 -8.84 0.78
N TYR A 81 -0.46 -8.53 1.86
CA TYR A 81 -0.52 -9.39 3.05
C TYR A 81 -1.74 -10.33 2.95
N SER A 82 -2.82 -9.87 2.33
CA SER A 82 -4.01 -10.68 2.02
C SER A 82 -4.72 -10.17 0.77
N ALA A 83 -5.51 -11.04 0.13
CA ALA A 83 -6.40 -10.70 -0.97
C ALA A 83 -7.80 -11.33 -0.76
N PRO A 84 -8.84 -10.83 -1.45
CA PRO A 84 -10.16 -11.45 -1.39
C PRO A 84 -10.12 -12.91 -1.84
N GLU A 85 -10.87 -13.78 -1.17
CA GLU A 85 -10.90 -15.24 -1.43
C GLU A 85 -11.13 -15.58 -2.92
N ARG A 86 -11.96 -14.80 -3.63
CA ARG A 86 -12.20 -14.97 -5.07
C ARG A 86 -10.93 -14.84 -5.91
N VAL A 87 -10.00 -13.97 -5.50
CA VAL A 87 -8.75 -13.67 -6.19
C VAL A 87 -7.73 -14.76 -5.88
N GLU A 88 -7.65 -15.19 -4.61
CA GLU A 88 -6.78 -16.30 -4.21
C GLU A 88 -7.19 -17.61 -4.89
N LYS A 89 -8.49 -17.91 -4.96
CA LYS A 89 -9.02 -19.06 -5.71
C LYS A 89 -8.70 -18.98 -7.20
N CYS A 90 -8.75 -17.78 -7.78
CA CYS A 90 -8.37 -17.56 -9.18
C CYS A 90 -6.88 -17.85 -9.39
N GLN A 91 -6.01 -17.24 -8.59
CA GLN A 91 -4.56 -17.43 -8.64
C GLN A 91 -4.17 -18.90 -8.44
N GLY A 92 -4.82 -19.61 -7.50
CA GLY A 92 -4.57 -21.03 -7.28
C GLY A 92 -4.95 -21.91 -8.48
N ARG A 93 -5.99 -21.55 -9.24
CA ARG A 93 -6.35 -22.27 -10.48
C ARG A 93 -5.31 -22.05 -11.57
N GLU A 94 -4.87 -20.81 -11.77
CA GLU A 94 -3.84 -20.48 -12.77
C GLU A 94 -2.52 -21.18 -12.44
N ASN A 95 -2.09 -21.15 -11.17
CA ASN A 95 -0.86 -21.81 -10.73
C ASN A 95 -0.90 -23.35 -10.87
N ASN A 96 -2.08 -23.95 -10.83
CA ASN A 96 -2.26 -25.39 -11.02
C ASN A 96 -2.36 -25.80 -12.50
N GLN A 97 -2.52 -24.84 -13.43
CA GLN A 97 -2.55 -25.13 -14.88
C GLN A 97 -1.16 -25.15 -15.52
N THR A 98 -0.13 -24.68 -14.81
CA THR A 98 1.25 -24.63 -15.28
C THR A 98 2.11 -25.83 -14.85
N ASN A 99 1.53 -26.81 -14.14
CA ASN A 99 2.13 -28.12 -13.82
C ASN A 99 1.55 -29.23 -14.69
#